data_AF-A0A7J0CHC0-F1
#
_entry.id   AF-A0A7J0CHC0-F1
#
_cell.length_a   1.000
_cell.length_b   1.000
_cell.length_c   1.000
_cell.angle_alpha   90.00
_cell.angle_beta   90.00
_cell.angle_gamma   90.00
#
_symmetry.space_group_name_H-M   'P 1'
#
loop_
_entity.id
_entity.type
_entity.pdbx_description
1 polymer ?
#
loop_
_entity_poly.entity_id
_entity_poly.type
_entity_poly.pdbx_seq_one_letter_code
_entity_poly.pdbx_strand_id
1 'polypeptide(L)' 'MAGFSGWFVDVRRNRQGALLSPQAVGDGELIGGKVPRSRIGGGRPGRALFHNGDGRLRTVQVPQTEL' A
#
# COMPACT_ATOMS: atom_id res chain seq x y z
N MET A 1 -18.68 -15.22 -5.85
CA MET A 1 -17.28 -14.90 -6.21
C MET A 1 -17.30 -13.85 -7.29
N ALA A 2 -17.25 -12.56 -6.93
CA ALA A 2 -17.03 -11.51 -7.91
C ALA A 2 -15.53 -11.48 -8.20
N GLY A 3 -15.13 -11.99 -9.36
CA GLY A 3 -13.74 -11.88 -9.82
C GLY A 3 -13.41 -10.40 -10.01
N PHE A 4 -12.33 -9.95 -9.39
CA PHE A 4 -11.79 -8.61 -9.58
C PHE A 4 -11.52 -8.37 -11.08
N SER A 5 -12.42 -7.66 -11.76
CA SER A 5 -12.27 -7.25 -13.16
C SER A 5 -12.22 -5.72 -13.26
N GLY A 6 -11.47 -5.20 -14.23
CA GLY A 6 -11.29 -3.77 -14.45
C GLY A 6 -10.03 -3.17 -13.80
N TRP A 7 -10.09 -1.88 -13.47
CA TRP A 7 -8.98 -1.03 -13.01
C TRP A 7 -8.13 -1.60 -11.86
N PHE A 8 -8.70 -2.49 -11.04
CA PHE A 8 -7.99 -3.13 -9.93
C PHE A 8 -6.86 -4.05 -10.41
N VAL A 9 -7.03 -4.71 -11.56
CA VAL A 9 -5.99 -5.53 -12.18
C VAL A 9 -4.83 -4.65 -12.65
N ASP A 10 -5.14 -3.49 -13.23
CA ASP A 10 -4.14 -2.54 -13.72
C ASP A 10 -3.32 -1.93 -12.57
N VAL A 11 -3.97 -1.58 -11.45
CA VAL A 11 -3.27 -1.11 -10.24
C VAL A 11 -2.34 -2.18 -9.68
N ARG A 12 -2.78 -3.44 -9.57
CA ARG A 12 -1.92 -4.55 -9.11
C ARG A 12 -0.76 -4.80 -10.07
N ARG A 13 -0.95 -4.59 -11.38
CA ARG A 13 0.09 -4.79 -12.40
C ARG A 13 1.25 -3.81 -12.24
N ASN A 14 0.98 -2.57 -11.83
CA ASN A 14 2.03 -1.57 -11.61
C ASN A 14 2.97 -1.93 -10.46
N ARG A 15 2.52 -2.74 -9.48
CA ARG A 15 3.36 -3.21 -8.36
C ARG A 15 4.07 -2.06 -7.63
N GLN A 16 3.38 -0.93 -7.53
CA GLN A 16 3.85 0.34 -6.97
C GLN A 16 2.69 1.05 -6.29
N GLY A 17 2.96 1.78 -5.20
CA GLY A 17 1.95 2.56 -4.49
C GLY A 17 2.23 2.73 -3.00
N ALA A 18 1.22 3.22 -2.27
CA ALA A 18 1.28 3.52 -0.85
C ALA A 18 0.11 2.87 -0.09
N LEU A 19 0.37 2.23 1.05
CA LEU A 19 -0.62 1.68 1.98
C LEU A 19 -0.67 2.52 3.25
N LEU A 20 -1.82 3.10 3.59
CA LEU A 20 -1.97 4.00 4.75
C LEU A 20 -2.16 3.24 6.08
N SER A 21 -2.99 2.19 6.07
CA SER A 21 -3.26 1.37 7.26
C SER A 21 -3.57 -0.07 6.84
N PRO A 22 -2.55 -0.87 6.48
CA PRO A 22 -2.76 -2.26 6.10
C PRO A 22 -3.36 -3.05 7.26
N GLN A 23 -4.34 -3.89 6.96
CA GLN A 23 -5.05 -4.76 7.90
C GLN A 23 -4.58 -6.22 7.81
N ALA A 24 -3.88 -6.58 6.73
CA ALA A 24 -3.31 -7.90 6.54
C ALA A 24 -1.93 -7.85 5.89
N VAL A 25 -1.14 -8.91 6.07
CA VAL A 25 0.17 -9.07 5.39
C VAL A 25 -0.01 -9.03 3.86
N GLY A 26 -1.11 -9.59 3.37
CA GLY A 26 -1.45 -9.69 1.95
C GLY A 26 -1.69 -8.35 1.25
N ASP A 27 -2.01 -7.29 2.00
CA ASP A 27 -2.22 -5.95 1.42
C ASP A 27 -0.97 -5.44 0.70
N GLY A 28 0.22 -5.93 1.09
CA GLY A 28 1.49 -5.62 0.42
C GLY A 28 1.53 -6.02 -1.05
N GLU A 29 0.77 -7.04 -1.46
CA GLU A 29 0.75 -7.49 -2.85
C GLU A 29 0.24 -6.42 -3.81
N LEU A 30 -0.65 -5.54 -3.33
CA LEU A 30 -1.24 -4.45 -4.11
C LEU A 30 -0.18 -3.47 -4.61
N ILE A 31 0.86 -3.25 -3.82
CA ILE A 31 1.96 -2.33 -4.13
C ILE A 31 3.26 -3.08 -4.44
N GLY A 32 3.20 -4.39 -4.63
CA GLY A 32 4.36 -5.22 -4.96
C GLY A 32 5.39 -5.45 -3.86
N GLY A 33 5.02 -5.23 -2.59
CA GLY A 33 5.87 -5.44 -1.43
C GLY A 33 5.37 -6.53 -0.48
N LYS A 34 6.04 -6.67 0.67
CA LYS A 34 5.58 -7.48 1.81
C LYS A 34 5.40 -6.58 3.02
N VAL A 35 4.20 -6.54 3.60
CA VAL A 35 3.94 -5.78 4.83
C VAL A 35 4.43 -6.58 6.04
N PRO A 36 5.34 -6.04 6.86
CA PRO A 36 5.72 -6.68 8.12
C PRO A 36 4.54 -6.76 9.08
N ARG A 37 4.40 -7.87 9.83
CA ARG A 37 3.33 -8.04 10.83
C ARG A 37 3.25 -6.90 11.86
N SER A 38 4.40 -6.33 12.23
CA SER A 38 4.49 -5.19 13.16
C SER A 38 3.93 -3.88 12.60
N ARG A 39 3.59 -3.83 11.32
CA ARG A 39 3.03 -2.66 10.63
C ARG A 39 1.54 -2.83 10.29
N ILE A 40 0.93 -3.93 10.72
CA ILE A 40 -0.49 -4.21 10.55
C ILE A 40 -1.28 -3.56 11.68
N GLY A 41 -2.39 -2.93 11.34
CA GLY A 41 -3.25 -2.22 12.29
C GLY A 41 -2.66 -0.87 12.73
N GLY A 42 -3.49 -0.05 13.39
CA GLY A 42 -3.05 1.21 14.00
C GLY A 42 -2.60 2.29 13.01
N GLY A 43 -3.44 2.59 12.02
CA GLY A 43 -3.19 3.69 11.07
C GLY A 43 -2.99 5.04 11.77
N ARG A 44 -2.00 5.79 11.31
CA ARG A 44 -1.78 7.19 11.72
C ARG A 44 -2.00 8.08 10.51
N PRO A 45 -2.81 9.15 10.62
CA PRO A 45 -2.94 10.13 9.55
C PRO A 45 -1.57 10.60 9.06
N GLY A 46 -1.42 10.70 7.75
CA GLY A 46 -0.17 11.10 7.10
C GLY A 46 0.93 10.03 7.10
N ARG A 47 0.73 8.80 7.58
CA ARG A 47 1.75 7.74 7.48
C ARG A 47 1.37 6.70 6.42
N ALA A 48 2.32 6.32 5.57
CA ALA A 48 2.13 5.27 4.59
C ALA A 48 3.34 4.33 4.46
N LEU A 49 3.09 3.08 4.06
CA LEU A 49 4.10 2.17 3.52
C LEU A 49 4.13 2.32 2.01
N PHE A 50 5.27 2.74 1.46
CA PHE A 50 5.44 3.09 0.06
C PHE A 50 6.42 2.16 -0.63
N HIS A 51 6.09 1.76 -1.85
CA HIS A 51 6.97 1.03 -2.77
C HIS A 51 6.86 1.64 -4.16
N ASN A 52 8.00 2.00 -4.75
CA ASN A 52 8.06 2.60 -6.10
C ASN A 52 8.73 1.69 -7.13
N GLY A 53 8.78 0.37 -6.89
CA GLY A 53 9.38 -0.59 -7.81
C GLY A 53 10.89 -0.76 -7.65
N ASP A 54 11.52 -0.03 -6.72
CA ASP A 54 12.93 -0.20 -6.37
C ASP A 54 13.22 -1.45 -5.51
N GLY A 55 12.21 -2.27 -5.24
CA GLY A 55 12.28 -3.45 -4.40
C GLY A 55 12.32 -3.15 -2.90
N ARG A 56 12.19 -1.90 -2.47
CA ARG A 56 12.28 -1.48 -1.07
C ARG A 56 10.97 -0.88 -0.58
N LEU A 57 10.46 -1.45 0.51
CA LEU A 57 9.32 -0.89 1.23
C LEU A 57 9.81 0.17 2.23
N ARG A 58 9.27 1.39 2.13
CA ARG A 58 9.65 2.53 2.97
C ARG A 58 8.47 3.03 3.76
N THR A 59 8.69 3.54 4.96
CA THR A 59 7.67 4.35 5.64
C THR A 59 7.85 5.80 5.22
N VAL A 60 6.78 6.43 4.71
CA VAL A 60 6.79 7.82 4.27
C VAL A 60 5.80 8.65 5.08
N GLN A 61 6.01 9.97 5.09
CA GLN A 61 5.06 10.96 5.58
C GLN A 61 4.34 11.58 4.38
N VAL A 62 3.02 11.47 4.35
CA VAL A 62 2.13 12.11 3.39
C VAL A 62 1.74 13.48 3.96
N PRO A 63 1.97 14.59 3.24
CA PRO A 63 1.57 15.91 3.70
C PRO A 63 0.05 16.05 3.69
N GLN A 64 -0.48 16.83 4.64
CA GLN A 64 -1.86 17.31 4.58
C GLN A 64 -1.90 18.52 3.64
N THR A 65 -2.86 18.53 2.72
CA THR A 65 -3.13 19.67 1.85
C THR A 65 -4.54 20.17 2.15
N GLU A 66 -4.65 21.44 2.50
CA GLU A 66 -5.93 22.15 2.62
C GLU A 66 -6.14 22.89 1.30
N LEU A 67 -7.01 22.36 0.45
CA LEU A 67 -7.40 22.94 -0.84
C LEU A 67 -8.69 23.76 -0.68
#